data_AF-A0A257M0F9-F1
#
_entry.id   AF-A0A257M0F9-F1
#
_cell.length_a   1.000
_cell.length_b   1.000
_cell.length_c   1.000
_cell.angle_alpha   90.00
_cell.angle_beta   90.00
_cell.angle_gamma   90.00
#
_symmetry.space_group_name_H-M   'P 1'
#
loop_
_entity.id
_entity.type
_entity.pdbx_description
1 polymer ?
#
loop_
_entity_poly.entity_id
_entity_poly.type
_entity_poly.pdbx_seq_one_letter_code
_entity_poly.pdbx_strand_id
1 'polypeptide(L)'
;MGNPLACAADRPEVPAVPMIIIKIGIFLFILFWLGLGGMMLVKWNSLFGANPDDPSESPGSRTLSIAHIGAVWIGGLALAIYFLI
;
A
#
# COMPACT_ATOMS: atom_id res chain seq x y z
N MET A 1 44.32 4.25 -26.64
CA MET A 1 43.52 3.58 -25.59
C MET A 1 42.62 4.64 -24.97
N GLY A 2 41.31 4.59 -25.24
CA GLY A 2 40.35 5.59 -24.79
C GLY A 2 40.17 5.55 -23.27
N ASN A 3 40.10 6.71 -22.63
CA ASN A 3 39.89 6.81 -21.20
C ASN A 3 38.50 6.23 -20.84
N PRO A 4 38.41 5.15 -20.03
CA PRO A 4 37.13 4.53 -19.67
C PRO A 4 36.19 5.46 -18.88
N LEU A 5 36.70 6.58 -18.35
CA LEU A 5 35.91 7.60 -17.66
C LEU A 5 35.08 8.48 -18.60
N ALA A 6 35.43 8.55 -19.89
CA ALA A 6 34.67 9.35 -20.87
C ALA A 6 33.28 8.77 -21.16
N CYS A 7 33.07 7.47 -20.95
CA CYS A 7 31.79 6.79 -21.19
C CYS A 7 30.77 7.00 -20.05
N ALA A 8 31.20 7.46 -18.87
CA ALA A 8 30.36 7.56 -17.68
C ALA A 8 29.89 8.99 -17.35
N ALA A 9 30.42 10.00 -18.05
CA ALA A 9 30.25 11.41 -17.72
C ALA A 9 28.97 12.06 -18.26
N ASP A 10 28.23 11.38 -19.15
CA ASP A 10 27.01 11.91 -19.78
C ASP A 10 25.76 11.13 -19.35
N ARG A 11 25.64 10.85 -18.05
CA ARG A 11 24.37 10.33 -17.52
C ARG A 11 23.49 11.53 -17.19
N PRO A 12 22.30 11.68 -17.78
CA PRO A 12 21.40 12.75 -17.39
C PRO A 12 21.09 12.61 -15.91
N GLU A 13 21.45 13.62 -15.10
CA GLU A 13 21.03 13.68 -13.72
C GLU A 13 19.50 13.73 -13.72
N VAL A 14 18.85 12.71 -13.16
CA VAL A 14 17.41 12.73 -13.01
C VAL A 14 17.08 13.93 -12.11
N PRO A 15 16.32 14.92 -12.60
CA PRO A 15 16.02 16.10 -11.79
C PRO A 15 15.34 15.65 -10.50
N ALA A 16 15.71 16.26 -9.37
CA ALA A 16 15.14 15.89 -8.06
C ALA A 16 13.61 16.12 -7.98
N VAL A 17 13.07 16.97 -8.84
CA VAL A 17 11.66 17.40 -8.86
C VAL A 17 10.67 16.24 -9.06
N PRO A 18 10.78 15.38 -10.11
CA PRO A 18 9.90 14.22 -10.28
C PRO A 18 9.95 13.25 -9.09
N MET A 19 11.13 13.05 -8.49
CA MET A 19 11.29 12.19 -7.31
C MET A 19 10.53 12.74 -6.10
N ILE A 20 10.60 14.06 -5.86
CA ILE A 20 9.89 14.71 -4.76
C ILE A 20 8.37 14.58 -4.91
N ILE A 21 7.85 14.78 -6.13
CA ILE A 21 6.41 14.68 -6.41
C ILE A 21 5.90 13.27 -6.12
N ILE A 22 6.64 12.24 -6.53
CA ILE A 22 6.30 10.84 -6.27
C ILE A 22 6.27 10.56 -4.77
N LYS A 23 7.29 11.00 -4.02
CA LYS A 23 7.35 10.81 -2.56
C LYS A 23 6.18 11.51 -1.83
N ILE A 24 5.80 12.72 -2.25
CA ILE A 24 4.62 13.42 -1.70
C ILE A 24 3.33 12.64 -1.99
N GLY A 25 3.16 12.15 -3.23
CA GLY A 25 2.00 11.34 -3.61
C GLY A 25 1.88 10.06 -2.78
N ILE A 26 3.00 9.35 -2.57
CA ILE A 26 3.06 8.14 -1.74
C ILE A 26 2.75 8.48 -0.28
N PHE A 27 3.26 9.59 0.26
CA PHE A 27 2.97 10.01 1.62
C PHE A 27 1.47 10.27 1.84
N LEU A 28 0.82 10.99 0.92
CA LEU A 28 -0.63 11.21 0.97
C LEU A 28 -1.42 9.90 0.83
N PHE A 29 -0.97 8.99 -0.04
CA PHE A 29 -1.56 7.66 -0.16
C PHE A 29 -1.48 6.88 1.15
N ILE A 30 -0.34 6.90 1.85
CA ILE A 30 -0.18 6.23 3.15
C ILE A 30 -1.15 6.80 4.17
N LEU A 31 -1.29 8.14 4.27
CA LEU A 31 -2.24 8.75 5.20
C LEU A 31 -3.68 8.30 4.93
N PHE A 32 -4.08 8.29 3.66
CA PHE A 32 -5.38 7.79 3.24
C PHE A 32 -5.55 6.29 3.56
N TRP A 33 -4.54 5.46 3.25
CA TRP A 33 -4.56 4.01 3.44
C TRP A 33 -4.62 3.60 4.91
N LEU A 34 -3.94 4.34 5.78
CA LEU A 34 -4.03 4.19 7.24
C LEU A 34 -5.42 4.59 7.75
N GLY A 35 -5.98 5.69 7.22
CA GLY A 35 -7.36 6.10 7.54
C GLY A 35 -8.39 5.04 7.14
N LEU A 36 -8.20 4.40 5.98
CA LEU A 36 -9.06 3.30 5.51
C LEU A 36 -8.98 2.10 6.45
N GLY A 37 -7.77 1.70 6.86
CA GLY A 37 -7.57 0.65 7.87
C GLY A 37 -8.20 0.98 9.22
N GLY A 38 -8.02 2.20 9.69
CA GLY A 38 -8.65 2.69 10.92
C GLY A 38 -10.18 2.66 10.85
N MET A 39 -10.77 3.04 9.71
CA MET A 39 -12.21 2.96 9.50
C MET A 39 -12.71 1.51 9.54
N MET A 40 -11.95 0.57 8.98
CA MET A 40 -12.28 -0.86 9.00
C MET A 40 -12.26 -1.43 10.42
N LEU A 41 -11.35 -0.95 11.28
CA LEU A 41 -11.33 -1.31 12.70
C LEU A 41 -12.53 -0.73 13.46
N VAL A 42 -12.89 0.53 13.23
CA VAL A 42 -14.06 1.16 13.87
C VAL A 42 -15.37 0.48 13.45
N LYS A 43 -15.49 0.13 12.16
CA LYS A 43 -16.67 -0.53 11.59
C LYS A 43 -16.55 -2.05 11.56
N TRP A 44 -15.63 -2.63 12.33
CA TRP A 44 -15.30 -4.06 12.25
C TRP A 44 -16.53 -4.95 12.36
N ASN A 45 -17.38 -4.70 13.37
CA ASN A 45 -18.57 -5.53 13.59
C ASN A 45 -19.65 -5.35 12.50
N SER A 46 -19.69 -4.20 11.83
CA SER A 46 -20.62 -3.94 10.73
C SER A 46 -20.12 -4.49 9.39
N LEU A 47 -18.81 -4.61 9.21
CA LEU A 47 -18.19 -5.05 7.96
C LEU A 47 -17.84 -6.55 7.96
N PHE A 48 -17.49 -7.09 9.12
CA PHE A 48 -16.98 -8.46 9.31
C PHE A 48 -17.75 -9.26 10.37
N GLY A 49 -18.78 -8.66 10.97
CA GLY A 49 -19.70 -9.36 11.85
C GLY A 49 -20.52 -10.39 11.09
N ALA A 50 -21.16 -11.31 11.82
CA ALA A 50 -22.09 -12.26 11.23
C ALA A 50 -23.29 -11.49 10.69
N ASN A 51 -23.58 -11.62 9.40
CA ASN A 51 -24.75 -10.98 8.81
C ASN A 51 -26.00 -11.78 9.24
N PRO A 52 -26.97 -11.18 9.95
CA PRO A 52 -28.15 -11.91 10.43
C PRO A 52 -29.05 -12.41 9.30
N ASP A 53 -28.92 -11.85 8.10
CA ASP A 53 -29.73 -12.17 6.92
C ASP A 53 -29.11 -13.24 6.01
N ASP A 54 -27.87 -13.71 6.28
CA ASP A 54 -27.21 -14.76 5.50
C ASP A 54 -26.83 -15.96 6.38
N PRO A 55 -27.77 -16.90 6.61
CA PRO A 55 -27.52 -18.13 7.38
C PRO A 55 -26.56 -19.10 6.67
N SER A 56 -26.12 -18.81 5.45
CA SER A 56 -25.20 -19.65 4.68
C SER A 56 -23.72 -19.24 4.81
N GLU A 57 -23.44 -18.08 5.43
CA GLU A 57 -22.06 -17.63 5.61
C GLU A 57 -21.34 -18.47 6.69
N SER A 58 -20.49 -19.38 6.25
CA SER A 58 -19.71 -20.22 7.15
C SER A 58 -18.67 -19.41 7.94
N PRO A 59 -18.31 -19.83 9.18
CA PRO A 59 -17.22 -19.18 9.92
C PRO A 59 -15.88 -19.15 9.16
N GLY A 60 -15.64 -20.16 8.31
CA GLY A 60 -14.42 -20.29 7.49
C GLY A 60 -14.35 -19.30 6.32
N SER A 61 -15.45 -19.10 5.59
CA SER A 61 -15.50 -18.08 4.52
C SER A 61 -15.30 -16.67 5.08
N ARG A 62 -15.85 -16.38 6.26
CA ARG A 62 -15.71 -15.06 6.90
C ARG A 62 -14.26 -14.78 7.33
N THR A 63 -13.60 -15.78 7.92
CA THR A 63 -12.20 -15.65 8.36
C THR A 63 -11.23 -15.55 7.19
N LEU A 64 -11.49 -16.25 6.07
CA LEU A 64 -10.70 -16.11 4.84
C LEU A 64 -10.82 -14.69 4.27
N SER A 65 -12.03 -14.13 4.20
CA SER A 65 -12.26 -12.77 3.71
C SER A 65 -11.52 -11.74 4.56
N ILE A 66 -11.59 -11.86 5.89
CA ILE A 66 -10.87 -10.98 6.83
C ILE A 66 -9.35 -11.10 6.62
N ALA A 67 -8.82 -12.32 6.50
CA ALA A 67 -7.39 -12.55 6.30
C ALA A 67 -6.91 -11.97 4.96
N HIS A 68 -7.67 -12.15 3.88
CA HIS A 68 -7.35 -11.59 2.58
C HIS A 68 -7.30 -10.06 2.62
N ILE A 69 -8.31 -9.44 3.23
CA ILE A 69 -8.38 -7.99 3.41
C ILE A 69 -7.21 -7.48 4.26
N GLY A 70 -6.89 -8.17 5.36
CA GLY A 70 -5.72 -7.85 6.18
C GLY A 70 -4.41 -7.96 5.39
N ALA A 71 -4.25 -9.00 4.57
CA ALA A 71 -3.06 -9.19 3.73
C ALA A 71 -2.92 -8.08 2.68
N VAL A 72 -4.01 -7.68 2.02
CA VAL A 72 -4.00 -6.55 1.07
C VAL A 72 -3.68 -5.24 1.78
N TRP A 73 -4.25 -5.01 2.97
CA TRP A 73 -4.00 -3.80 3.73
C TRP A 73 -2.54 -3.68 4.17
N ILE A 74 -1.98 -4.74 4.79
CA ILE A 74 -0.57 -4.78 5.24
C ILE A 74 0.38 -4.74 4.03
N GLY A 75 0.11 -5.53 2.99
CA GLY A 75 0.95 -5.60 1.79
C GLY A 75 1.00 -4.27 1.04
N GLY A 76 -0.16 -3.61 0.86
CA GLY A 76 -0.23 -2.28 0.26
C GLY A 76 0.54 -1.23 1.05
N LEU A 77 0.45 -1.27 2.39
CA LEU A 77 1.20 -0.37 3.26
C LEU A 77 2.71 -0.60 3.17
N ALA A 78 3.15 -1.86 3.21
CA ALA A 78 4.56 -2.21 3.09
C ALA A 78 5.15 -1.76 1.75
N LEU A 79 4.41 -1.92 0.65
CA LEU A 79 4.83 -1.48 -0.67
C LEU A 79 4.95 0.05 -0.74
N ALA A 80 3.98 0.77 -0.18
CA ALA A 80 4.03 2.23 -0.14
C ALA A 80 5.23 2.75 0.68
N ILE A 81 5.53 2.13 1.82
CA ILE A 81 6.71 2.48 2.62
C ILE A 81 8.01 2.17 1.85
N TYR A 82 8.07 1.03 1.15
CA TYR A 82 9.23 0.64 0.35
C TYR A 82 9.57 1.68 -0.73
N PHE A 83 8.56 2.22 -1.42
CA PHE A 83 8.79 3.27 -2.44
C PHE A 83 8.96 4.68 -1.84
N LEU A 84 8.62 4.88 -0.57
CA LEU A 84 8.81 6.16 0.11
C LEU A 84 10.26 6.35 0.59
N ILE A 85 10.93 5.28 1.03
CA ILE A 85 12.33 5.28 1.51
C ILE A 85 13.26 5.45 0.31
#